data_AF-J2K8A9-F1
#
_entry.id   AF-J2K8A9-F1
#
_cell.length_a   1.000
_cell.length_b   1.000
_cell.length_c   1.000
_cell.angle_alpha   90.00
_cell.angle_beta   90.00
_cell.angle_gamma   90.00
#
_symmetry.space_group_name_H-M   'P 1'
#
loop_
_entity.id
_entity.type
_entity.pdbx_description
1 polymer ?
#
loop_
_entity_poly.entity_id
_entity_poly.type
_entity_poly.pdbx_seq_one_letter_code
_entity_poly.pdbx_strand_id
1 'polypeptide(L)' 'MKLFGKNHIIISVITFVILFLMNYIGNDLPDKLQRAVLTAFAGVIGLSVGLFILNKGKNDNSPPQNFD' A
#
# COMPACT_ATOMS: atom_id res chain seq x y z
N MET A 1 -12.69 8.87 -3.17
CA MET A 1 -11.34 9.37 -3.48
C MET A 1 -10.93 8.80 -4.81
N LYS A 2 -10.45 9.60 -5.78
CA LYS A 2 -9.89 9.03 -7.02
C LYS A 2 -8.72 8.14 -6.62
N LEU A 3 -8.84 6.84 -6.89
CA LEU A 3 -7.88 5.79 -6.51
C LEU A 3 -6.47 6.04 -7.09
N PHE A 4 -6.41 6.78 -8.20
CA PHE A 4 -5.20 7.25 -8.86
C PHE A 4 -5.03 8.78 -8.76
N GLY A 5 -5.67 9.41 -7.77
CA GLY A 5 -5.53 10.84 -7.51
C GLY A 5 -4.19 11.17 -6.84
N LYS A 6 -3.82 12.45 -6.89
CA LYS A 6 -2.60 13.01 -6.26
C LYS A 6 -2.38 12.51 -4.82
N ASN A 7 -3.46 12.32 -4.06
CA ASN A 7 -3.43 11.85 -2.67
C ASN A 7 -2.93 10.41 -2.52
N HIS A 8 -3.28 9.50 -3.45
CA HIS A 8 -2.80 8.11 -3.39
C HIS A 8 -1.29 8.06 -3.60
N ILE A 9 -0.78 8.80 -4.59
CA ILE A 9 0.65 8.90 -4.87
C ILE A 9 1.40 9.45 -3.66
N ILE A 10 0.89 10.51 -3.02
CA ILE A 10 1.50 11.09 -1.82
C ILE A 10 1.58 10.07 -0.68
N ILE A 11 0.49 9.36 -0.41
CA ILE A 11 0.46 8.33 0.65
C ILE A 11 1.42 7.20 0.31
N SER A 12 1.42 6.70 -0.94
CA SER A 12 2.34 5.64 -1.38
C SER A 12 3.82 6.04 -1.23
N VAL A 13 4.18 7.29 -1.59
CA VAL A 13 5.56 7.78 -1.43
C VAL A 13 5.95 7.86 0.04
N ILE A 14 5.08 8.40 0.89
CA ILE A 14 5.34 8.49 2.33
C ILE A 14 5.50 7.09 2.94
N THR A 15 4.59 6.16 2.62
CA THR A 15 4.67 4.76 3.07
C THR A 15 5.96 4.09 2.59
N PHE A 16 6.36 4.30 1.34
CA PHE A 16 7.62 3.77 0.81
C PHE A 16 8.80 4.25 1.64
N VAL A 17 8.91 5.56 1.88
CA VAL A 17 10.01 6.16 2.64
C VAL A 17 10.07 5.61 4.06
N ILE A 18 8.93 5.51 4.75
CA ILE A 18 8.88 4.97 6.12
C ILE A 18 9.36 3.51 6.13
N LEU A 19 8.83 2.65 5.25
CA LEU A 19 9.20 1.23 5.22
C LEU A 19 10.65 1.01 4.81
N PHE A 20 11.14 1.82 3.85
CA PHE A 20 12.53 1.80 3.41
C PHE A 20 13.45 2.16 4.57
N LEU A 21 13.21 3.31 5.24
CA LEU A 21 14.05 3.76 6.35
C LEU A 21 14.00 2.78 7.52
N MET A 22 12.83 2.23 7.84
CA MET A 22 12.67 1.22 8.90
C MET A 22 13.44 -0.08 8.61
N ASN A 23 13.64 -0.44 7.35
CA ASN A 23 14.41 -1.64 6.97
C ASN A 23 15.90 -1.35 6.69
N TYR A 24 16.24 -0.10 6.38
CA TYR A 24 17.59 0.29 6.00
C TYR A 24 18.40 0.76 7.21
N ILE A 25 17.82 1.57 8.09
CA ILE A 25 18.50 2.12 9.27
C ILE A 25 18.68 1.01 10.31
N GLY A 26 19.90 0.89 10.86
CA GLY A 26 20.23 -0.11 11.87
C GLY A 26 20.39 -1.54 11.33
N ASN A 27 20.41 -1.70 10.01
CA ASN A 27 20.67 -2.98 9.36
C ASN A 27 22.12 -3.05 8.89
N ASP A 28 22.89 -4.00 9.44
CA ASP A 28 24.31 -4.22 9.12
C ASP A 28 24.55 -5.33 8.10
N LEU A 29 23.47 -5.90 7.55
CA LEU A 29 23.56 -6.92 6.50
C LEU A 29 24.09 -6.33 5.19
N PRO A 30 24.86 -7.10 4.40
CA PRO A 30 25.39 -6.65 3.11
C PRO A 30 24.28 -6.39 2.08
N ASP A 31 23.13 -7.08 2.18
CA ASP A 31 21.96 -6.95 1.29
C ASP A 31 20.92 -5.90 1.75
N LYS A 32 21.24 -5.09 2.77
CA LYS A 32 20.29 -4.15 3.39
C LYS A 32 19.58 -3.21 2.42
N LEU A 33 20.26 -2.75 1.37
CA LEU A 33 19.67 -1.89 0.35
C LEU A 33 18.58 -2.65 -0.43
N GLN A 34 18.91 -3.83 -0.94
CA GLN A 34 17.97 -4.66 -1.69
C GLN A 34 16.78 -5.05 -0.82
N ARG A 35 17.05 -5.45 0.43
CA ARG A 35 16.02 -5.83 1.39
C ARG A 35 15.09 -4.65 1.72
N ALA A 36 15.63 -3.46 1.97
CA ALA A 36 14.83 -2.27 2.26
C ALA A 36 13.97 -1.84 1.07
N VAL A 37 14.53 -1.84 -0.15
CA VAL A 37 13.77 -1.52 -1.38
C VAL A 37 12.65 -2.54 -1.60
N LEU A 38 12.95 -3.84 -1.49
CA LEU A 38 11.97 -4.89 -1.75
C LEU A 38 10.83 -4.85 -0.74
N THR A 39 11.14 -4.67 0.55
CA THR A 39 10.13 -4.53 1.60
C THR A 39 9.26 -3.30 1.38
N ALA A 40 9.87 -2.15 1.08
CA ALA A 40 9.13 -0.91 0.83
C ALA A 40 8.23 -1.03 -0.41
N PHE A 41 8.74 -1.64 -1.49
CA PHE A 41 7.98 -1.88 -2.72
C PHE A 41 6.80 -2.82 -2.50
N ALA A 42 7.01 -3.96 -1.84
CA ALA A 42 5.96 -4.90 -1.49
C ALA A 42 4.88 -4.25 -0.61
N GLY A 43 5.28 -3.40 0.34
CA GLY A 43 4.35 -2.65 1.19
C GLY A 43 3.47 -1.68 0.40
N VAL A 44 4.02 -0.95 -0.58
CA VAL A 44 3.24 -0.04 -1.44
C VAL A 44 2.28 -0.80 -2.36
N ILE A 45 2.68 -1.97 -2.86
CA ILE A 45 1.78 -2.85 -3.64
C ILE A 45 0.63 -3.32 -2.74
N GLY A 46 0.93 -3.82 -1.53
CA GLY A 46 -0.08 -4.25 -0.57
C GLY A 46 -1.07 -3.14 -0.22
N LEU A 47 -0.58 -1.92 0.02
CA LEU A 47 -1.41 -0.74 0.24
C LEU A 47 -2.31 -0.44 -0.96
N SER A 48 -1.76 -0.48 -2.17
CA SER A 48 -2.53 -0.18 -3.40
C SER A 48 -3.62 -1.21 -3.64
N VAL A 49 -3.33 -2.50 -3.46
CA VAL A 49 -4.32 -3.59 -3.55
C VAL A 49 -5.37 -3.47 -2.45
N GLY A 50 -4.97 -3.20 -1.21
CA GLY A 50 -5.90 -3.01 -0.09
C GLY A 50 -6.87 -1.85 -0.32
N LEU A 51 -6.37 -0.70 -0.80
CA LEU A 51 -7.20 0.45 -1.15
C LEU A 51 -8.09 0.20 -2.37
N PHE A 52 -7.65 -0.62 -3.31
CA PHE A 52 -8.46 -1.07 -4.45
C PHE A 52 -9.66 -1.90 -3.97
N ILE A 53 -9.43 -2.90 -3.12
CA ILE A 53 -10.49 -3.74 -2.55
C ILE A 53 -11.46 -2.88 -1.70
N LEU A 54 -10.92 -2.00 -0.85
CA LEU A 54 -11.74 -1.13 0.00
C LEU A 54 -12.65 -0.19 -0.82
N ASN A 55 -12.14 0.41 -1.89
CA ASN A 55 -12.97 1.25 -2.76
C ASN A 55 -13.97 0.45 -3.60
N LYS A 56 -13.65 -0.80 -3.97
CA LYS A 56 -14.59 -1.68 -4.66
C LYS A 56 -15.83 -1.94 -3.81
N GLY A 57 -15.65 -2.25 -2.51
CA GLY A 57 -16.76 -2.44 -1.58
C GLY A 57 -17.56 -1.16 -1.31
N LYS A 58 -16.92 0.02 -1.31
CA LYS A 58 -17.62 1.31 -1.13
C LYS A 58 -18.46 1.75 -2.32
N ASN A 59 -18.15 1.26 -3.52
CA ASN A 59 -18.88 1.58 -4.74
C ASN A 59 -19.85 0.47 -5.14
N ASP A 60 -19.98 -0.56 -4.31
CA ASP A 60 -20.93 -1.63 -4.48
C ASP A 60 -22.31 -1.11 -4.07
N ASN A 61 -23.14 -0.78 -5.07
CA ASN A 61 -24.54 -0.38 -4.90
C ASN A 61 -25.47 -1.60 -5.08
N SER A 62 -24.94 -2.82 -4.98
CA SER A 62 -25.76 -4.01 -5.01
C SER A 62 -26.76 -3.92 -3.85
N PRO A 63 -28.07 -4.07 -4.12
CA PRO A 63 -29.06 -4.14 -3.05
C PRO A 63 -28.64 -5.25 -2.07
N PRO A 64 -28.90 -5.09 -0.76
CA PRO A 64 -28.58 -6.13 0.20
C PRO A 64 -29.11 -7.47 -0.32
N GLN A 65 -28.29 -8.52 -0.23
CA GLN A 65 -28.73 -9.85 -0.62
C GLN A 65 -30.02 -10.16 0.14
N ASN A 66 -31.12 -10.28 -0.60
CA ASN A 66 -32.35 -10.85 -0.10
C ASN A 66 -32.02 -12.32 0.22
N PHE A 67 -32.12 -12.66 1.51
CA PHE A 67 -31.95 -14.02 2.04
C PHE A 67 -33.33 -14.63 2.35
N ASP A 68 -34.32 -14.35 1.50
CA ASP A 68 -35.68 -14.90 1.58
C ASP A 68 -35.78 -16.23 0.81
#